data_AF-A0A7W8YY19-F1
#
_entry.id   AF-A0A7W8YY19-F1
#
_cell.length_a   1.000
_cell.length_b   1.000
_cell.length_c   1.000
_cell.angle_alpha   90.00
_cell.angle_beta   90.00
_cell.angle_gamma   90.00
#
_symmetry.space_group_name_H-M   'P 1'
#
loop_
_entity.id
_entity.type
_entity.pdbx_description
1 polymer ?
#
loop_
_entity_poly.entity_id
_entity_poly.type
_entity_poly.pdbx_seq_one_letter_code
_entity_poly.pdbx_strand_id
1 'polypeptide(L)' 'MKCIINIEEETIGEADFELTDVSMGTIGGLFIPNENYFKYQAQVQSHCNNKGISNIHDFDYRITLYGNIDLNMEGNI' A
#
# COMPACT_ATOMS: atom_id res chain seq x y z
N MET A 1 1.80 8.10 10.22
CA MET A 1 3.11 7.59 9.81
C MET A 1 3.19 7.71 8.30
N LYS A 2 3.94 8.68 7.80
CA LYS A 2 4.04 8.89 6.35
C LYS A 2 4.90 7.80 5.71
N CYS A 3 4.50 7.35 4.54
CA CYS A 3 5.23 6.39 3.73
C CYS A 3 5.01 6.64 2.23
N ILE A 4 5.91 6.08 1.43
CA ILE A 4 5.84 6.02 -0.02
C ILE A 4 5.40 4.62 -0.39
N ILE A 5 4.42 4.51 -1.30
CA ILE A 5 3.98 3.24 -1.84
C ILE A 5 4.46 3.11 -3.28
N ASN A 6 5.08 1.98 -3.58
CA ASN A 6 5.55 1.62 -4.90
C ASN A 6 4.89 0.33 -5.38
N ILE A 7 4.70 0.22 -6.69
CA ILE A 7 4.43 -1.02 -7.41
C ILE A 7 5.65 -1.24 -8.30
N GLU A 8 6.32 -2.38 -8.16
CA GLU A 8 7.59 -2.66 -8.85
C GLU A 8 8.65 -1.57 -8.57
N GLU A 9 9.06 -0.82 -9.60
CA GLU A 9 10.01 0.31 -9.51
C GLU A 9 9.33 1.69 -9.59
N GLU A 10 8.00 1.74 -9.68
CA GLU A 10 7.24 2.99 -9.79
C GLU A 10 6.60 3.39 -8.45
N THR A 11 6.88 4.61 -8.00
CA THR A 11 6.11 5.23 -6.92
C THR A 11 4.71 5.55 -7.41
N ILE A 12 3.70 5.01 -6.73
CA ILE A 12 2.27 5.22 -7.05
C ILE A 12 1.59 6.23 -6.14
N GLY A 13 2.24 6.64 -5.05
CA GLY A 13 1.70 7.67 -4.16
C GLY A 13 2.30 7.63 -2.76
N GLU A 14 1.71 8.43 -1.89
CA GLU A 14 2.05 8.49 -0.47
C GLU A 14 0.90 7.93 0.36
N ALA A 15 1.18 7.35 1.52
CA ALA A 15 0.15 7.07 2.51
C ALA A 15 0.52 7.60 3.89
N ASP A 16 -0.50 8.00 4.65
CA ASP A 16 -0.37 8.32 6.06
C ASP A 16 -1.06 7.23 6.88
N PHE A 17 -0.24 6.42 7.54
CA PHE A 17 -0.67 5.28 8.35
C PHE A 17 -0.84 5.62 9.82
N GLU A 18 -1.89 5.09 10.42
CA GLU A 18 -2.15 5.13 11.85
C GLU A 18 -2.41 3.73 12.39
N LEU A 19 -2.11 3.54 13.68
CA LEU A 19 -2.49 2.32 14.38
C LEU A 19 -4.00 2.38 14.63
N THR A 20 -4.75 1.51 13.96
CA THR A 20 -6.21 1.46 14.07
C THR A 20 -6.67 0.48 15.15
N ASP A 21 -5.91 -0.58 15.38
CA ASP A 21 -6.10 -1.51 16.49
C ASP A 21 -4.76 -1.91 17.09
N VAL A 22 -4.45 -1.33 18.25
CA VAL A 22 -3.20 -1.58 18.99
C VAL A 22 -3.14 -2.99 19.56
N SER A 23 -4.29 -3.61 19.87
CA SER A 23 -4.33 -4.95 20.45
C SER A 23 -4.00 -6.04 19.42
N MET A 24 -4.37 -5.79 18.16
CA MET A 24 -4.16 -6.70 17.03
C MET A 24 -2.94 -6.32 16.18
N GLY A 25 -2.34 -5.14 16.42
CA GLY A 25 -1.22 -4.63 15.63
C GLY A 25 -1.63 -4.18 14.22
N THR A 26 -2.90 -3.80 14.03
CA THR A 26 -3.41 -3.37 12.73
C THR A 26 -3.02 -1.93 12.43
N ILE A 27 -2.44 -1.74 11.25
CA ILE A 27 -2.15 -0.42 10.69
C ILE A 27 -3.15 -0.17 9.55
N GLY A 28 -3.84 0.96 9.61
CA GLY A 28 -4.70 1.46 8.54
C GLY A 28 -4.30 2.88 8.18
N GLY A 29 -4.86 3.47 7.13
CA GLY A 29 -4.53 4.84 6.79
C GLY A 29 -5.13 5.35 5.50
N LEU A 30 -4.72 6.56 5.14
CA LEU A 30 -5.16 7.22 3.91
C LEU A 30 -4.07 7.12 2.85
N PHE A 31 -4.44 6.60 1.67
CA PHE A 31 -3.59 6.60 0.48
C PHE A 31 -3.90 7.82 -0.40
N ILE A 32 -2.85 8.52 -0.82
CA ILE A 32 -2.85 9.71 -1.68
C ILE A 32 -2.13 9.32 -2.98
N PRO A 33 -2.87 8.94 -4.04
CA PRO A 33 -2.28 8.48 -5.29
C PRO A 33 -1.62 9.62 -6.07
N ASN A 34 -0.55 9.30 -6.80
CA ASN A 34 0.04 10.17 -7.81
C ASN A 34 -0.39 9.73 -9.22
N GLU A 35 0.19 10.34 -10.27
CA GLU A 35 -0.16 10.05 -11.66
C GLU A 35 0.16 8.61 -12.11
N ASN A 36 1.18 7.96 -11.54
CA ASN A 36 1.53 6.59 -11.89
C ASN A 36 0.47 5.60 -11.43
N TYR A 37 -0.24 5.88 -10.33
CA TYR A 37 -1.35 5.03 -9.87
C TYR A 37 -2.40 4.80 -10.96
N PHE A 38 -2.67 5.79 -11.82
CA PHE A 38 -3.67 5.65 -12.88
C PHE A 38 -3.32 4.55 -13.90
N LYS A 39 -2.04 4.22 -14.08
CA LYS A 39 -1.61 3.08 -14.93
C LYS A 39 -2.09 1.74 -14.37
N TYR A 40 -2.14 1.62 -13.05
CA TYR A 40 -2.47 0.40 -12.32
C TYR A 40 -3.91 0.39 -11.79
N GLN A 41 -4.59 1.54 -11.76
CA GLN A 41 -5.89 1.74 -11.12
C GLN A 41 -6.93 0.70 -11.52
N ALA A 42 -7.06 0.43 -12.83
CA ALA A 42 -8.05 -0.53 -13.33
C ALA A 42 -7.78 -1.95 -12.81
N GLN A 43 -6.51 -2.34 -12.75
CA GLN A 43 -6.08 -3.66 -12.26
C GLN A 43 -6.28 -3.77 -10.75
N VAL A 44 -5.83 -2.77 -9.99
CA VAL A 44 -5.97 -2.71 -8.52
C VAL A 44 -7.44 -2.75 -8.12
N GLN A 45 -8.31 -1.96 -8.77
CA GLN A 45 -9.74 -1.95 -8.49
C GLN A 45 -10.43 -3.27 -8.87
N SER A 46 -10.10 -3.84 -10.03
CA SER A 46 -10.64 -5.14 -10.44
C SER A 46 -10.23 -6.24 -9.45
N HIS A 47 -8.98 -6.22 -8.99
CA HIS A 47 -8.48 -7.17 -8.02
C HIS A 47 -9.19 -7.03 -6.67
N CYS A 48 -9.28 -5.81 -6.12
CA CYS A 48 -10.02 -5.56 -4.88
C CYS A 48 -11.50 -5.96 -4.98
N ASN A 49 -12.16 -5.71 -6.11
CA ASN A 49 -13.56 -6.13 -6.29
C ASN A 49 -13.73 -7.65 -6.29
N ASN A 50 -12.74 -8.41 -6.77
CA ASN A 50 -12.81 -9.87 -6.89
C ASN A 50 -12.38 -10.59 -5.60
N LYS A 51 -11.31 -10.12 -4.95
CA LYS A 51 -10.69 -10.78 -3.78
C LYS A 51 -10.99 -10.08 -2.46
N GLY A 52 -11.45 -8.84 -2.49
CA GLY A 52 -11.64 -7.97 -1.32
C GLY A 52 -10.34 -7.37 -0.77
N ILE A 53 -9.18 -7.97 -1.07
CA ILE A 53 -7.88 -7.63 -0.48
C ILE A 53 -6.79 -7.81 -1.54
N SER A 54 -5.78 -6.93 -1.55
CA SER A 54 -4.56 -7.10 -2.35
C SER A 54 -3.35 -7.17 -1.43
N ASN A 55 -2.45 -8.13 -1.61
CA ASN A 55 -1.24 -8.24 -0.80
C ASN A 55 0.03 -8.07 -1.64
N ILE A 56 1.20 -8.16 -0.99
CA ILE A 56 2.51 -8.00 -1.64
C ILE A 56 2.72 -8.95 -2.82
N HIS A 57 2.07 -10.10 -2.88
CA HIS A 57 2.21 -11.07 -3.98
C HIS A 57 1.33 -10.75 -5.19
N ASP A 58 0.35 -9.86 -5.04
CA ASP A 58 -0.57 -9.52 -6.13
C ASP A 58 0.02 -8.42 -7.04
N PHE A 59 0.69 -7.41 -6.46
CA PHE A 59 1.24 -6.27 -7.20
C PHE A 59 2.68 -5.86 -6.80
N ASP A 60 3.43 -6.70 -6.07
CA ASP A 60 4.76 -6.36 -5.53
C ASP A 60 4.76 -4.99 -4.84
N TYR A 61 3.76 -4.78 -3.97
CA TYR A 61 3.65 -3.54 -3.20
C TYR A 61 4.85 -3.38 -2.28
N ARG A 62 5.56 -2.26 -2.41
CA ARG A 62 6.66 -1.89 -1.51
C ARG A 62 6.32 -0.62 -0.79
N ILE A 63 6.41 -0.67 0.53
CA ILE A 63 6.12 0.46 1.40
C ILE A 63 7.41 0.89 2.08
N THR A 64 7.79 2.15 1.87
CA THR A 64 8.97 2.76 2.48
C THR A 64 8.54 3.90 3.39
N LEU A 65 8.82 3.79 4.69
CA LEU A 65 8.58 4.87 5.65
C LEU A 65 9.53 6.05 5.38
N TYR A 66 9.06 7.27 5.62
CA TYR A 66 9.93 8.45 5.60
C TYR A 66 11.00 8.28 6.69
N GLY A 67 12.24 8.06 6.27
CA GLY A 67 13.30 7.50 7.12
C GLY A 67 14.05 6.32 6.48
N ASN A 68 13.65 5.90 5.27
CA ASN A 68 14.25 4.79 4.50
C ASN A 68 14.16 3.44 5.21
N ILE A 69 13.06 3.21 5.92
CA ILE A 69 12.75 1.92 6.53
C ILE A 69 11.73 1.25 5.64
N ASP A 70 12.12 0.15 5.00
CA ASP A 70 11.21 -0.67 4.21
C ASP A 70 10.38 -1.57 5.12
N LEU A 71 9.07 -1.52 4.95
CA LEU A 71 8.14 -2.40 5.63
C LEU A 71 8.00 -3.69 4.83
N ASN A 72 8.64 -4.75 5.32
CA ASN A 72 8.41 -6.11 4.82
C ASN A 72 7.12 -6.64 5.42
N MET A 73 6.00 -6.28 4.79
CA MET A 73 4.69 -6.76 5.23
C MET A 73 4.41 -8.13 4.60
N GLU A 74 4.34 -9.18 5.41
CA GLU A 74 3.84 -10.51 4.98
C GLU A 74 2.29 -10.55 4.93
N GLY A 75 1.64 -9.38 4.90
CA GLY A 75 0.22 -9.20 5.14
C GLY A 75 -0.51 -8.46 4.02
N ASN A 76 -1.74 -8.08 4.34
CA ASN A 76 -2.72 -7.48 3.44
C ASN A 76 -2.54 -5.95 3.32
N ILE A 77 -2.82 -5.39 2.14
CA ILE A 77 -2.97 -3.95 1.87
C ILE A 77 -4.42 -3.66 1.43
#